data_AF-A0A645I6K2-F1
#
_entry.id   AF-A0A645I6K2-F1
#
_cell.length_a   1.000
_cell.length_b   1.000
_cell.length_c   1.000
_cell.angle_alpha   90.00
_cell.angle_beta   90.00
_cell.angle_gamma   90.00
#
_symmetry.space_group_name_H-M   'P 1'
#
loop_
_entity.id
_entity.type
_entity.pdbx_description
1 polymer ?
#
loop_
_entity_poly.entity_id
_entity_poly.type
_entity_poly.pdbx_seq_one_letter_code
_entity_poly.pdbx_strand_id
1 'polypeptide(L)'
;MEAFASTLDEVRYADILLHVVDASSPELFSHIAVCNELFEKLGAGATPQIVALNKADLCVGELPYVAGGVPISALTGAGVPELMAALTKELTAGHRVMEILLPYARGDLTERLHKETTILDEEYREDGIFFRLRCDAAWHGRLSEFSL
;
A
#
# COMPACT_ATOMS: atom_id res chain seq x y z
N MET A 1 -11.90 -21.49 18.68
CA MET A 1 -10.94 -21.51 17.56
C MET A 1 -11.42 -20.63 16.39
N GLU A 2 -12.31 -19.65 16.61
CA GLU A 2 -12.93 -18.83 15.55
C GLU A 2 -12.26 -17.46 15.36
N ALA A 3 -11.58 -16.94 16.39
CA ALA A 3 -10.96 -15.60 16.34
C ALA A 3 -9.81 -15.47 15.32
N PHE A 4 -9.17 -16.58 14.92
CA PHE A 4 -8.09 -16.58 13.93
C PHE A 4 -8.57 -16.62 12.47
N ALA A 5 -9.76 -17.17 12.23
CA ALA A 5 -10.35 -17.22 10.88
C ALA A 5 -10.95 -15.86 10.50
N SER A 6 -11.56 -15.16 11.48
CA SER A 6 -12.13 -13.83 11.26
C SER A 6 -11.08 -12.77 10.87
N THR A 7 -9.86 -12.86 11.38
CA THR A 7 -8.77 -11.93 11.04
C THR A 7 -8.11 -12.25 9.70
N LEU A 8 -8.14 -13.52 9.27
CA LEU A 8 -7.69 -13.92 7.93
C LEU A 8 -8.68 -13.53 6.83
N ASP A 9 -9.97 -13.45 7.17
CA ASP A 9 -11.01 -12.98 6.26
C ASP A 9 -10.88 -11.49 5.87
N GLU A 10 -10.13 -10.69 6.64
CA GLU A 10 -9.83 -9.28 6.31
C GLU A 10 -8.81 -9.17 5.17
N VAL A 11 -7.97 -10.19 4.97
CA VAL A 11 -6.92 -10.24 3.93
C VAL A 11 -7.52 -10.08 2.53
N ARG A 12 -8.75 -10.55 2.31
CA ARG A 12 -9.45 -10.45 1.02
C ARG A 12 -9.79 -9.00 0.61
N TYR A 13 -9.83 -8.09 1.58
CA TYR A 13 -10.17 -6.68 1.36
C TYR A 13 -8.94 -5.77 1.39
N ALA A 14 -7.75 -6.34 1.56
CA ALA A 14 -6.52 -5.56 1.59
C ALA A 14 -6.19 -5.02 0.18
N ASP A 15 -5.78 -3.76 0.11
CA ASP A 15 -5.26 -3.16 -1.11
C ASP A 15 -3.87 -3.73 -1.48
N ILE A 16 -3.12 -4.18 -0.46
CA ILE A 16 -1.77 -4.75 -0.60
C ILE A 16 -1.48 -5.76 0.52
N LEU A 17 -0.73 -6.81 0.19
CA LEU A 17 -0.22 -7.78 1.15
C LEU A 17 1.27 -7.54 1.43
N LEU A 18 1.60 -7.24 2.68
CA LEU A 18 3.00 -7.24 3.15
C LEU A 18 3.34 -8.63 3.71
N HIS A 19 4.09 -9.42 2.96
CA HIS A 19 4.49 -10.76 3.36
C HIS A 19 5.90 -10.74 3.96
N VAL A 20 5.98 -10.78 5.28
CA VAL A 20 7.26 -10.78 6.01
C VAL A 20 7.78 -12.22 6.12
N VAL A 21 8.97 -12.47 5.57
CA VAL A 21 9.59 -13.79 5.49
C VAL A 21 10.96 -13.76 6.13
N ASP A 22 11.33 -14.81 6.86
CA ASP A 22 12.67 -14.94 7.43
C ASP A 22 13.70 -15.34 6.36
N ALA A 23 14.53 -14.38 5.93
CA ALA A 23 15.58 -14.54 4.94
C ALA A 23 16.69 -15.51 5.37
N SER A 24 16.89 -15.69 6.68
CA SER A 24 17.92 -16.58 7.22
C SER A 24 17.46 -18.05 7.28
N SER A 25 16.16 -18.30 7.06
CA SER A 25 15.59 -19.64 7.15
C SER A 25 15.92 -20.49 5.91
N PRO A 26 16.41 -21.74 6.07
CA PRO A 26 16.56 -22.66 4.95
C PRO A 26 15.21 -23.08 4.35
N GLU A 27 14.11 -22.90 5.09
CA GLU A 27 12.75 -23.25 4.68
C GLU A 27 12.00 -22.08 4.04
N LEU A 28 12.67 -20.96 3.75
CA LEU A 28 12.09 -19.73 3.20
C LEU A 28 11.11 -19.98 2.05
N PHE A 29 11.51 -20.77 1.04
CA PHE A 29 10.67 -21.00 -0.13
C PHE A 29 9.44 -21.85 0.18
N SER A 30 9.57 -22.80 1.12
CA SER A 30 8.45 -23.61 1.61
C SER A 30 7.42 -22.73 2.32
N HIS A 31 7.88 -21.85 3.22
CA HIS A 31 7.00 -20.92 3.92
C HIS A 31 6.29 -19.97 2.97
N ILE A 32 7.00 -19.46 1.95
CA ILE A 32 6.40 -18.60 0.93
C ILE A 32 5.28 -19.35 0.19
N ALA A 33 5.54 -20.58 -0.25
CA ALA A 33 4.56 -21.39 -0.96
C ALA A 33 3.30 -21.64 -0.11
N VAL A 34 3.47 -22.03 1.16
CA VAL A 34 2.36 -22.29 2.08
C VAL A 34 1.51 -21.04 2.32
N CYS A 35 2.13 -19.88 2.52
CA CYS A 35 1.41 -18.62 2.67
C CYS A 35 0.66 -18.23 1.39
N ASN A 36 1.27 -18.40 0.22
CA ASN A 36 0.62 -18.10 -1.05
C ASN A 36 -0.60 -19.01 -1.31
N GLU A 37 -0.52 -20.30 -0.98
CA GLU A 37 -1.68 -21.19 -1.02
C GLU A 37 -2.81 -20.73 -0.08
N LEU A 38 -2.46 -20.16 1.08
CA LEU A 38 -3.45 -19.61 2.00
C LEU A 38 -4.10 -18.34 1.43
N PHE A 39 -3.33 -17.43 0.83
CA PHE A 39 -3.88 -16.24 0.17
C PHE A 39 -4.86 -16.60 -0.94
N GLU A 40 -4.54 -17.62 -1.75
CA GLU A 40 -5.46 -18.16 -2.77
C GLU A 40 -6.77 -18.66 -2.13
N LYS A 41 -6.69 -19.48 -1.07
CA LYS A 41 -7.87 -20.02 -0.37
C LYS A 41 -8.75 -18.93 0.26
N LEU A 42 -8.16 -17.81 0.65
CA LEU A 42 -8.84 -16.67 1.24
C LEU A 42 -9.38 -15.67 0.18
N GLY A 43 -9.14 -15.94 -1.11
CA GLY A 43 -9.56 -15.05 -2.20
C GLY A 43 -8.69 -13.81 -2.39
N ALA A 44 -7.48 -13.80 -1.83
CA ALA A 44 -6.50 -12.71 -1.91
C ALA A 44 -5.32 -13.01 -2.85
N GLY A 45 -5.37 -14.09 -3.63
CA GLY A 45 -4.28 -14.49 -4.54
C GLY A 45 -3.95 -13.46 -5.63
N ALA A 46 -4.92 -12.62 -6.01
CA ALA A 46 -4.73 -11.53 -6.98
C ALA A 46 -4.32 -10.20 -6.34
N THR A 47 -4.33 -10.10 -5.00
CA THR A 47 -3.95 -8.87 -4.29
C THR A 47 -2.45 -8.60 -4.49
N PRO A 48 -2.03 -7.37 -4.83
CA PRO A 48 -0.62 -7.02 -4.93
C PRO A 48 0.13 -7.40 -3.66
N GLN A 49 1.33 -7.98 -3.83
CA GLN A 49 2.12 -8.49 -2.71
C GLN A 49 3.53 -7.93 -2.75
N ILE A 50 4.03 -7.49 -1.60
CA ILE A 50 5.43 -7.16 -1.38
C ILE A 50 6.01 -8.14 -0.36
N VAL A 51 7.09 -8.81 -0.74
CA VAL A 51 7.81 -9.73 0.14
C VAL A 51 8.91 -8.97 0.87
N ALA A 52 8.82 -8.87 2.20
CA ALA A 52 9.87 -8.34 3.05
C ALA A 52 10.74 -9.49 3.55
N LEU A 53 11.95 -9.61 3.01
CA LEU A 53 12.96 -10.59 3.40
C LEU A 53 13.64 -10.13 4.71
N ASN A 54 12.96 -10.37 5.82
CA ASN A 54 13.36 -9.97 7.17
C ASN A 54 14.51 -10.82 7.71
N LYS A 55 15.21 -10.31 8.73
CA LYS A 55 16.42 -10.90 9.32
C LYS A 55 17.59 -11.00 8.34
N ALA A 56 17.67 -10.07 7.38
CA ALA A 56 18.80 -9.99 6.46
C ALA A 56 20.14 -9.81 7.19
N ASP A 57 20.15 -9.27 8.41
CA ASP A 57 21.33 -9.14 9.28
C ASP A 57 21.93 -10.49 9.74
N LEU A 58 21.14 -11.57 9.71
CA LEU A 58 21.59 -12.92 10.05
C LEU A 58 22.13 -13.70 8.84
N CYS A 59 21.96 -13.18 7.63
CA CYS A 59 22.40 -13.84 6.41
C CYS A 59 23.90 -13.60 6.20
N VAL A 60 24.67 -14.67 6.12
CA VAL A 60 26.12 -14.61 5.83
C VAL A 60 26.32 -14.95 4.35
N GLY A 61 26.72 -13.96 3.55
CA GLY A 61 26.93 -14.13 2.10
C GLY A 61 25.79 -13.55 1.27
N GLU A 62 25.46 -14.20 0.15
CA GLU A 62 24.39 -13.76 -0.73
C GLU A 62 23.00 -14.01 -0.11
N LEU A 63 22.13 -13.01 -0.18
CA LEU A 63 20.75 -13.12 0.26
C LEU A 63 19.94 -14.01 -0.69
N PRO A 64 18.95 -14.77 -0.19
CA PRO A 64 18.03 -15.49 -1.05
C PRO A 64 17.33 -14.54 -2.02
N TYR A 65 17.32 -14.92 -3.30
CA TYR A 65 16.61 -14.15 -4.32
C TYR A 65 15.13 -14.51 -4.31
N VAL A 66 14.28 -13.51 -4.06
CA VAL A 66 12.84 -13.55 -4.29
C VAL A 66 12.50 -12.39 -5.21
N ALA A 67 11.78 -12.65 -6.30
CA ALA A 67 11.40 -11.62 -7.26
C ALA A 67 10.57 -10.54 -6.56
N GLY A 68 11.00 -9.27 -6.67
CA GLY A 68 10.36 -8.15 -5.97
C GLY A 68 10.54 -8.14 -4.44
N GLY A 69 11.34 -9.06 -3.90
CA GLY A 69 11.64 -9.13 -2.47
C GLY A 69 12.54 -7.98 -2.03
N VAL A 70 12.17 -7.34 -0.91
CA VAL A 70 12.95 -6.27 -0.29
C VAL A 70 13.66 -6.82 0.94
N PRO A 71 15.01 -6.89 0.97
CA PRO A 71 15.75 -7.31 2.14
C PRO A 71 15.66 -6.26 3.23
N ILE A 72 15.23 -6.70 4.42
CA ILE A 72 15.15 -5.85 5.60
C ILE A 72 15.74 -6.54 6.82
N SER A 73 16.09 -5.73 7.81
CA SER A 73 16.27 -6.18 9.17
C SER A 73 15.34 -5.34 10.04
N ALA A 74 14.21 -5.92 10.45
CA ALA A 74 13.30 -5.25 11.38
C ALA A 74 13.96 -4.95 12.73
N LEU A 75 15.02 -5.68 13.08
CA LEU A 75 15.81 -5.46 14.30
C LEU A 75 16.65 -4.18 14.21
N THR A 76 17.33 -3.96 13.09
CA THR A 76 18.26 -2.82 12.93
C THR A 76 17.64 -1.64 12.20
N GLY A 77 16.50 -1.84 11.53
CA GLY A 77 15.85 -0.87 10.65
C GLY A 77 16.43 -0.81 9.23
N ALA A 78 17.49 -1.57 8.93
CA ALA A 78 18.06 -1.64 7.58
C ALA A 78 17.01 -2.12 6.57
N GLY A 79 16.95 -1.49 5.39
CA GLY A 79 16.01 -1.85 4.32
C GLY A 79 14.57 -1.38 4.53
N VAL A 80 14.21 -0.89 5.71
CA VAL A 80 12.85 -0.40 6.01
C VAL A 80 12.48 0.82 5.16
N PRO A 81 13.35 1.84 4.97
CA PRO A 81 13.03 2.96 4.07
C PRO A 81 12.73 2.51 2.63
N GLU A 82 13.49 1.54 2.12
CA GLU A 82 13.30 0.95 0.79
C GLU A 82 11.98 0.17 0.71
N LEU A 83 11.64 -0.58 1.76
CA LEU A 83 10.35 -1.26 1.87
C LEU A 83 9.19 -0.26 1.85
N MET A 84 9.31 0.83 2.61
CA MET A 84 8.29 1.89 2.63
C MET A 84 8.13 2.56 1.26
N ALA A 85 9.23 2.78 0.54
CA ALA A 85 9.20 3.31 -0.81
C ALA A 85 8.52 2.33 -1.80
N ALA A 86 8.80 1.04 -1.69
CA ALA A 86 8.16 0.00 -2.49
C ALA A 86 6.64 -0.09 -2.22
N LEU A 87 6.24 -0.11 -0.94
CA LEU A 87 4.83 -0.08 -0.52
C LEU A 87 4.11 1.17 -1.06
N THR A 88 4.72 2.34 -0.91
CA THR A 88 4.14 3.60 -1.40
C THR A 88 3.97 3.58 -2.92
N LYS A 89 4.97 3.06 -3.65
CA LYS A 89 4.90 2.96 -5.11
C LYS A 89 3.77 2.04 -5.55
N GLU A 90 3.62 0.89 -4.90
CA GLU A 90 2.59 -0.09 -5.26
C GLU A 90 1.19 0.41 -4.91
N LEU A 91 0.99 0.96 -3.71
CA LEU A 91 -0.29 1.57 -3.32
C LEU A 91 -0.68 2.72 -4.24
N THR A 92 0.29 3.47 -4.76
CA THR A 92 0.03 4.58 -5.69
C THR A 92 -0.04 4.16 -7.15
N ALA A 93 0.20 2.89 -7.48
CA ALA A 93 0.16 2.36 -8.83
C ALA A 93 -1.29 2.34 -9.34
N GLY A 94 -1.70 3.40 -10.04
CA GLY A 94 -3.06 3.58 -10.54
C GLY A 94 -3.76 4.83 -10.01
N HIS A 95 -3.16 5.50 -9.02
CA HIS A 95 -3.59 6.82 -8.64
C HIS A 95 -3.33 7.83 -9.76
N ARG A 96 -4.24 8.79 -9.92
CA ARG A 96 -4.14 9.85 -10.92
C ARG A 96 -3.99 11.20 -10.23
N VAL A 97 -3.24 12.09 -10.88
CA VAL A 97 -3.21 13.50 -10.49
C VAL A 97 -4.36 14.20 -11.19
N MET A 98 -5.12 14.99 -10.45
CA MET A 98 -6.16 15.85 -11.00
C MET A 98 -6.15 17.22 -10.33
N GLU A 99 -6.67 18.19 -11.06
CA GLU A 99 -6.87 19.57 -10.61
C GLU A 99 -8.36 19.81 -10.47
N ILE A 100 -8.78 20.32 -9.32
CA ILE A 100 -10.18 20.60 -9.03
C ILE A 100 -10.33 21.99 -8.42
N LEU A 101 -11.50 22.60 -8.60
CA LEU A 101 -11.94 23.76 -7.83
C LEU A 101 -13.16 23.38 -7.00
N LEU A 102 -12.96 23.23 -5.70
CA LEU A 102 -14.01 22.81 -4.79
C LEU A 102 -14.71 24.03 -4.17
N PRO A 103 -16.02 24.25 -4.40
CA PRO A 103 -16.74 25.36 -3.80
C PRO A 103 -16.74 25.30 -2.27
N TYR A 104 -16.70 26.45 -1.59
CA TYR A 104 -16.73 26.51 -0.11
C TYR A 104 -17.96 25.83 0.52
N ALA A 105 -19.06 25.70 -0.23
CA ALA A 105 -20.26 24.97 0.19
C ALA A 105 -20.02 23.45 0.38
N ARG A 106 -18.96 22.89 -0.22
CA ARG A 106 -18.59 21.46 -0.13
C ARG A 106 -17.47 21.21 0.88
N GLY A 107 -17.53 21.88 2.03
CA GLY A 107 -16.58 21.66 3.13
C GLY A 107 -16.55 20.22 3.65
N ASP A 108 -17.61 19.44 3.40
CA ASP A 108 -17.69 18.00 3.66
C ASP A 108 -16.61 17.19 2.91
N LEU A 109 -16.24 17.65 1.71
CA LEU A 109 -15.22 17.00 0.91
C LEU A 109 -13.82 17.45 1.29
N THR A 110 -13.61 18.70 1.70
CA THR A 110 -12.29 19.25 2.03
C THR A 110 -11.54 18.41 3.07
N GLU A 111 -12.18 18.14 4.22
CA GLU A 111 -11.55 17.35 5.29
C GLU A 111 -11.23 15.92 4.83
N ARG A 112 -12.10 15.35 3.99
CA ARG A 112 -11.90 14.00 3.45
C ARG A 112 -10.77 13.96 2.44
N LEU A 113 -10.61 14.98 1.60
CA LEU A 113 -9.48 15.06 0.66
C LEU A 113 -8.14 15.08 1.41
N HIS A 114 -8.06 15.81 2.52
CA HIS A 114 -6.85 15.83 3.36
C HIS A 114 -6.54 14.48 4.01
N LYS A 115 -7.54 13.64 4.27
CA LYS A 115 -7.37 12.32 4.93
C LYS A 115 -7.18 11.18 3.94
N GLU A 116 -7.91 11.21 2.83
CA GLU A 116 -8.08 10.08 1.91
C GLU A 116 -7.34 10.28 0.58
N THR A 117 -6.68 11.44 0.36
CA THR A 117 -5.91 11.72 -0.85
C THR A 117 -4.55 12.34 -0.53
N THR A 118 -3.66 12.43 -1.51
CA THR A 118 -2.39 13.16 -1.38
C THR A 118 -2.52 14.54 -2.01
N ILE A 119 -2.53 15.60 -1.20
CA ILE A 119 -2.51 16.99 -1.68
C ILE A 119 -1.11 17.34 -2.19
N LEU A 120 -1.03 17.79 -3.43
CA LEU A 120 0.19 18.28 -4.07
C LEU A 120 0.27 19.80 -4.08
N ASP A 121 -0.90 20.46 -4.13
CA ASP A 121 -1.05 21.92 -4.07
C ASP A 121 -2.44 22.30 -3.55
N GLU A 122 -2.54 23.40 -2.81
CA GLU A 122 -3.78 23.92 -2.23
C GLU A 122 -3.77 25.46 -2.25
N GLU A 123 -4.76 26.06 -2.90
CA GLU A 123 -4.89 27.51 -3.02
C GLU A 123 -6.33 27.98 -2.76
N TYR A 124 -6.50 28.98 -1.90
CA TYR A 124 -7.80 29.62 -1.65
C TYR A 124 -8.08 30.66 -2.75
N ARG A 125 -9.16 30.48 -3.48
CA ARG A 125 -9.60 31.37 -4.57
C ARG A 125 -10.96 31.98 -4.22
N GLU A 126 -11.42 32.93 -5.05
CA GLU A 126 -12.69 33.65 -4.81
C GLU A 126 -13.89 32.70 -4.78
N ASP A 127 -13.93 31.73 -5.71
CA ASP A 127 -15.09 30.85 -5.91
C ASP A 127 -14.98 29.48 -5.20
N GLY A 128 -13.87 29.23 -4.49
CA GLY A 128 -13.62 27.95 -3.83
C GLY A 128 -12.15 27.72 -3.51
N ILE A 129 -11.81 26.48 -3.15
CA ILE A 129 -10.45 26.04 -2.88
C ILE A 129 -9.98 25.22 -4.08
N PHE A 130 -8.90 25.65 -4.71
CA PHE A 130 -8.21 24.88 -5.73
C PHE A 130 -7.34 23.81 -5.08
N PHE A 131 -7.42 22.60 -5.60
CA PHE A 131 -6.53 21.52 -5.21
C PHE A 131 -5.90 20.90 -6.44
N ARG A 132 -4.57 20.72 -6.38
CA ARG A 132 -3.90 19.70 -7.18
C ARG A 132 -3.63 18.51 -6.28
N LEU A 133 -4.23 17.36 -6.59
CA LEU A 133 -4.19 16.20 -5.70
C LEU A 133 -3.95 14.92 -6.48
N ARG A 134 -3.39 13.92 -5.80
CA ARG A 134 -3.28 12.55 -6.29
C ARG A 134 -4.26 11.66 -5.54
N CYS A 135 -5.11 10.95 -6.27
CA CYS A 135 -6.16 10.12 -5.70
C CYS A 135 -6.39 8.85 -6.52
N ASP A 136 -7.06 7.87 -5.92
CA ASP A 136 -7.46 6.62 -6.58
C ASP A 136 -8.60 6.86 -7.61
N ALA A 137 -9.04 5.78 -8.25
CA ALA A 137 -10.13 5.82 -9.23
C ALA A 137 -11.48 6.19 -8.60
N ALA A 138 -11.73 5.83 -7.33
CA ALA A 138 -12.98 6.11 -6.66
C ALA A 138 -13.13 7.62 -6.39
N TRP A 139 -12.08 8.26 -5.91
CA TRP A 139 -12.00 9.70 -5.75
C TRP A 139 -12.01 10.44 -7.08
N HIS A 140 -11.30 9.94 -8.09
CA HIS A 140 -11.34 10.52 -9.44
C HIS A 140 -12.77 10.56 -9.99
N GLY A 141 -13.56 9.50 -9.81
CA GLY A 141 -14.97 9.47 -10.22
C GLY A 141 -15.85 10.42 -9.39
N ARG A 142 -15.60 10.54 -8.09
CA ARG A 142 -16.36 11.44 -7.20
C ARG A 142 -16.10 12.91 -7.49
N LEU A 143 -14.89 13.27 -7.90
CA LEU A 143 -14.45 14.65 -8.10
C LEU A 143 -14.61 15.14 -9.54
N SER A 144 -15.10 14.30 -10.46
CA SER A 144 -15.16 14.64 -11.89
C SER A 144 -16.01 15.86 -12.21
N GLU A 145 -16.98 16.22 -11.36
CA GLU A 145 -17.81 17.43 -11.56
C GLU A 145 -17.09 18.73 -11.18
N PHE A 146 -16.00 18.64 -10.42
CA PHE A 146 -15.19 19.78 -9.97
C PHE A 146 -13.87 19.92 -10.73
N SER A 147 -13.59 19.02 -11.69
CA SER A 147 -12.34 19.03 -12.44
C SER A 147 -12.23 20.26 -13.31
N LEU A 148 -11.03 20.84 -13.36
CA LEU A 148 -10.67 21.92 -14.27
C LEU A 148 -10.18 21.41 -15.62
#